data_AF-A0A376WTZ9-F1
#
_entry.id   AF-A0A376WTZ9-F1
#
_cell.length_a   1.000
_cell.length_b   1.000
_cell.length_c   1.000
_cell.angle_alpha   90.00
_cell.angle_beta   90.00
_cell.angle_gamma   90.00
#
_symmetry.space_group_name_H-M   'P 1'
#
loop_
_entity.id
_entity.type
_entity.pdbx_description
1 polymer ?
#
loop_
_entity_poly.entity_id
_entity_poly.type
_entity_poly.pdbx_seq_one_letter_code
_entity_poly.pdbx_strand_id
1 'polypeptide(L)'
;MTNYFEFIARETRELMAQLGVTRLVDLIGRTDLLKELDGFTAKQQKLALSKLLETAEPHPGKALYCTENNPPLITALLNAQLLQQAKPFVDERQSKTFWFDIRNTDRSVGASLQAISPRRTAIRGWQPILSKRTSTAPQARASACGTRAAWNCT
;
A
#
# COMPACT_ATOMS: atom_id res chain seq x y z
N MET A 1 23.60 -1.73 -8.33
CA MET A 1 22.42 -0.86 -8.11
C MET A 1 22.75 0.39 -7.32
N THR A 2 23.61 0.30 -6.28
CA THR A 2 24.02 1.45 -5.45
C THR A 2 24.58 2.62 -6.27
N ASN A 3 25.56 2.36 -7.15
CA ASN A 3 26.20 3.40 -7.95
C ASN A 3 25.23 4.13 -8.91
N TYR A 4 24.18 3.44 -9.39
CA TYR A 4 23.20 4.04 -10.31
C TYR A 4 22.42 5.17 -9.61
N PHE A 5 21.86 4.91 -8.44
CA PHE A 5 21.11 5.91 -7.70
C PHE A 5 22.00 7.03 -7.17
N GLU A 6 23.27 6.75 -6.84
CA GLU A 6 24.24 7.79 -6.47
C GLU A 6 24.50 8.77 -7.62
N PHE A 7 24.65 8.28 -8.85
CA PHE A 7 24.84 9.15 -10.02
C PHE A 7 23.60 9.99 -10.32
N ILE A 8 22.42 9.39 -10.30
CA ILE A 8 21.15 10.12 -10.49
C ILE A 8 20.95 11.19 -9.41
N ALA A 9 21.23 10.85 -8.14
CA ALA A 9 21.12 11.80 -7.04
C ALA A 9 22.16 12.93 -7.10
N ARG A 10 23.35 12.66 -7.66
CA ARG A 10 24.37 13.69 -7.89
C ARG A 10 23.94 14.65 -8.99
N GLU A 11 23.57 14.13 -10.16
CA GLU A 11 23.10 14.95 -11.29
C GLU A 11 21.88 15.81 -10.89
N THR A 12 20.93 15.24 -10.15
CA THR A 12 19.78 15.98 -9.64
C THR A 12 20.21 17.18 -8.76
N ARG A 13 21.20 16.99 -7.88
CA ARG A 13 21.72 18.08 -7.04
C ARG A 13 22.48 19.13 -7.85
N GLU A 14 23.19 18.74 -8.89
CA GLU A 14 23.87 19.67 -9.80
C GLU A 14 22.87 20.55 -10.54
N LEU A 15 21.76 19.98 -11.04
CA LEU A 15 20.66 20.74 -11.66
C LEU A 15 19.97 21.66 -10.66
N MET A 16 19.70 21.18 -9.43
CA MET A 16 19.14 22.01 -8.37
C MET A 16 20.03 23.20 -8.03
N ALA A 17 21.36 23.02 -8.00
CA ALA A 17 22.31 24.09 -7.75
C ALA A 17 22.32 25.13 -8.87
N GLN A 18 22.19 24.72 -10.14
CA GLN A 18 22.05 25.64 -11.27
C GLN A 18 20.79 26.50 -11.17
N LEU A 19 19.71 25.96 -10.59
CA LEU A 19 18.47 26.67 -10.31
C LEU A 19 18.51 27.48 -9.00
N GLY A 20 19.59 27.42 -8.23
CA GLY A 20 19.73 28.10 -6.94
C GLY A 20 18.90 27.50 -5.81
N VAL A 21 18.49 26.23 -5.93
CA VAL A 21 17.62 25.54 -4.97
C VAL A 21 18.40 24.49 -4.18
N THR A 22 18.24 24.49 -2.85
CA THR A 22 18.98 23.59 -1.96
C THR A 22 18.20 22.34 -1.55
N ARG A 23 16.86 22.37 -1.58
CA ARG A 23 16.01 21.23 -1.17
C ARG A 23 15.08 20.82 -2.29
N LEU A 24 14.97 19.53 -2.54
CA LEU A 24 14.13 19.00 -3.62
C LEU A 24 12.66 19.37 -3.44
N VAL A 25 12.18 19.44 -2.19
CA VAL A 25 10.80 19.83 -1.87
C VAL A 25 10.44 21.23 -2.34
N ASP A 26 11.42 22.11 -2.49
CA ASP A 26 11.20 23.49 -2.96
C ASP A 26 10.97 23.55 -4.49
N LEU A 27 11.24 22.45 -5.22
CA LEU A 27 10.95 22.31 -6.65
C LEU A 27 9.58 21.67 -6.93
N ILE A 28 8.99 20.97 -5.95
CA ILE A 28 7.76 20.21 -6.18
C ILE A 28 6.61 21.19 -6.46
N GLY A 29 6.05 21.12 -7.67
CA GLY A 29 4.95 21.98 -8.12
C GLY A 29 5.37 23.31 -8.75
N ARG A 30 6.67 23.62 -8.84
CA ARG A 30 7.20 24.86 -9.46
C ARG A 30 7.21 24.79 -10.98
N THR A 31 6.03 24.79 -11.60
CA THR A 31 5.89 24.78 -13.07
C THR A 31 6.36 26.07 -13.72
N ASP A 32 6.47 27.16 -12.95
CA ASP A 32 7.04 28.44 -13.39
C ASP A 32 8.52 28.37 -13.77
N LEU A 33 9.24 27.35 -13.30
CA LEU A 33 10.64 27.09 -13.68
C LEU A 33 10.74 26.36 -15.04
N LEU A 34 9.62 25.92 -15.61
CA LEU A 34 9.58 25.22 -16.88
C LEU A 34 9.15 26.18 -17.99
N LYS A 35 9.81 26.05 -19.13
CA LYS A 35 9.48 26.79 -20.35
C LYS A 35 9.20 25.81 -21.47
N GLU A 36 8.06 25.98 -22.13
CA GLU A 36 7.75 25.27 -23.36
C GLU A 36 8.72 25.68 -24.47
N LEU A 37 9.31 24.68 -25.13
CA LEU A 37 10.21 24.89 -26.27
C LEU A 37 9.43 24.63 -27.56
N ASP A 38 9.81 25.33 -28.62
CA ASP A 38 9.21 25.15 -29.93
C ASP A 38 9.45 23.72 -30.46
N GLY A 39 8.40 23.13 -31.03
CA GLY A 39 8.47 21.80 -31.60
C GLY A 39 9.33 21.76 -32.87
N PHE A 40 10.23 20.78 -32.95
CA PHE A 40 11.07 20.55 -34.13
C PHE A 40 10.30 19.90 -35.30
N THR A 41 9.20 19.23 -35.01
CA THR A 41 8.37 18.53 -36.00
C THR A 41 6.96 19.10 -36.07
N ALA A 42 6.31 18.94 -37.22
CA ALA A 42 4.92 19.34 -37.43
C ALA A 42 3.92 18.66 -36.47
N LYS A 43 4.28 17.53 -35.85
CA LYS A 43 3.47 16.88 -34.81
C LYS A 43 3.66 17.55 -33.45
N GLN A 44 4.89 17.89 -33.09
CA GLN A 44 5.20 18.57 -31.82
C GLN A 44 4.61 19.97 -31.77
N GLN A 45 4.63 20.71 -32.89
CA GLN A 45 4.03 22.05 -33.00
C GLN A 45 2.51 22.06 -32.79
N LYS A 46 1.86 20.90 -32.82
CA LYS A 46 0.41 20.76 -32.56
C LYS A 46 0.10 20.39 -31.10
N LEU A 47 1.11 20.17 -30.27
CA LEU A 47 0.92 19.93 -28.84
C LEU A 47 0.64 21.26 -28.14
N ALA A 48 -0.38 21.27 -27.28
CA ALA A 48 -0.66 22.38 -26.39
C ALA A 48 -0.33 21.93 -24.97
N LEU A 49 0.84 22.34 -24.44
CA LEU A 49 1.31 21.92 -23.12
C LEU A 49 0.90 22.86 -21.98
N SER A 50 0.20 23.96 -22.29
CA SER A 50 -0.22 24.97 -21.32
C SER A 50 -0.88 24.38 -20.08
N LYS A 51 -1.80 23.41 -20.24
CA LYS A 51 -2.48 22.74 -19.12
C LYS A 51 -1.55 21.93 -18.20
N LEU A 52 -0.42 21.46 -18.71
CA LEU A 52 0.59 20.75 -17.90
C LEU A 52 1.47 21.72 -17.11
N LEU A 53 1.60 22.95 -17.59
CA LEU A 53 2.42 24.00 -16.98
C LEU A 53 1.62 24.90 -16.01
N GLU A 54 0.32 24.67 -15.86
CA GLU A 54 -0.49 25.33 -14.83
C GLU A 54 0.05 24.99 -13.42
N THR A 55 0.34 26.01 -12.63
CA THR A 55 0.81 25.82 -11.26
C THR A 55 -0.36 25.38 -10.38
N ALA A 56 -0.25 24.19 -9.79
CA ALA A 56 -1.26 23.69 -8.87
C ALA A 56 -1.20 24.49 -7.55
N GLU A 57 -2.33 25.08 -7.16
CA GLU A 57 -2.49 25.65 -5.83
C GLU A 57 -2.97 24.56 -4.85
N PRO A 58 -2.27 24.33 -3.73
CA PRO A 58 -2.72 23.37 -2.75
C PRO A 58 -3.99 23.88 -2.06
N HIS A 59 -4.89 22.97 -1.69
CA HIS A 59 -6.04 23.34 -0.87
C HIS A 59 -5.60 24.02 0.44
N PRO A 60 -6.42 24.94 1.00
CA PRO A 60 -6.09 25.60 2.26
C PRO A 60 -5.70 24.60 3.35
N GLY A 61 -4.53 24.81 3.96
CA GLY A 61 -4.00 23.93 5.00
C GLY A 61 -3.32 22.65 4.52
N LYS A 62 -3.14 22.45 3.20
CA LYS A 62 -2.37 21.33 2.63
C LYS A 62 -1.05 21.82 2.02
N ALA A 63 -0.04 20.95 2.05
CA ALA A 63 1.25 21.19 1.40
C ALA A 63 1.25 20.69 -0.05
N LEU A 64 2.13 21.25 -0.89
CA LEU A 64 2.35 20.80 -2.28
C LEU A 64 2.99 19.41 -2.39
N TYR A 65 3.64 18.97 -1.32
CA TYR A 65 4.30 17.68 -1.23
C TYR A 65 3.79 16.89 -0.04
N CYS A 66 4.04 15.57 -0.06
CA CYS A 66 3.60 14.67 1.01
C CYS A 66 4.30 15.01 2.33
N THR A 67 3.55 15.59 3.26
CA THR A 67 4.00 15.94 4.63
C THR A 67 3.31 15.10 5.71
N GLU A 68 2.20 14.46 5.35
CA GLU A 68 1.37 13.68 6.26
C GLU A 68 1.60 12.20 6.03
N ASN A 69 1.57 11.43 7.12
CA ASN A 69 1.51 9.98 7.00
C ASN A 69 0.11 9.57 6.49
N ASN A 70 0.01 8.45 5.79
CA ASN A 70 -1.27 7.92 5.32
C ASN A 70 -1.76 6.83 6.28
N PRO A 71 -2.47 7.18 7.37
CA PRO A 71 -3.01 6.16 8.25
C PRO A 71 -4.04 5.32 7.49
N PRO A 72 -4.12 4.01 7.77
CA PRO A 72 -5.15 3.18 7.17
C PRO A 72 -6.54 3.70 7.55
N LEU A 73 -7.39 3.90 6.54
CA LEU A 73 -8.77 4.40 6.71
C LEU A 73 -9.70 3.40 7.43
N ILE A 74 -9.29 2.15 7.59
CA ILE A 74 -10.11 1.08 8.17
C ILE A 74 -9.44 0.57 9.44
N THR A 75 -10.15 0.70 10.56
CA THR A 75 -9.76 0.09 11.83
C THR A 75 -9.97 -1.41 11.71
N ALA A 76 -8.88 -2.16 11.53
CA ALA A 76 -8.92 -3.62 11.39
C ALA A 76 -9.12 -4.30 12.75
N LEU A 77 -10.27 -4.03 13.41
CA LEU A 77 -10.57 -4.46 14.78
C LEU A 77 -10.50 -5.98 14.94
N LEU A 78 -11.13 -6.73 14.03
CA LEU A 78 -11.10 -8.19 14.07
C LEU A 78 -9.65 -8.71 13.92
N ASN A 79 -8.84 -8.10 13.05
CA ASN A 79 -7.44 -8.47 12.92
C ASN A 79 -6.61 -8.16 14.16
N ALA A 80 -6.89 -7.05 14.85
CA ALA A 80 -6.24 -6.71 16.10
C ALA A 80 -6.59 -7.72 17.21
N GLN A 81 -7.86 -8.10 17.33
CA GLN A 81 -8.30 -9.15 18.27
C GLN A 81 -7.65 -10.50 17.97
N LEU A 82 -7.65 -10.88 16.69
CA LEU A 82 -7.08 -12.13 16.22
C LEU A 82 -5.57 -12.17 16.47
N LEU A 83 -4.87 -11.04 16.25
CA LEU A 83 -3.46 -10.89 16.56
C LEU A 83 -3.19 -11.03 18.07
N GLN A 84 -3.98 -10.35 18.91
CA GLN A 84 -3.85 -10.40 20.36
C GLN A 84 -4.01 -11.83 20.91
N GLN A 85 -4.99 -12.57 20.40
CA GLN A 85 -5.24 -13.94 20.83
C GLN A 85 -4.19 -14.94 20.31
N ALA A 86 -3.69 -14.74 19.09
CA ALA A 86 -2.75 -15.66 18.47
C ALA A 86 -1.29 -15.45 18.90
N LYS A 87 -0.90 -14.21 19.25
CA LYS A 87 0.49 -13.86 19.59
C LYS A 87 1.15 -14.82 20.59
N PRO A 88 0.57 -15.15 21.77
CA PRO A 88 1.24 -16.05 22.72
C PRO A 88 1.51 -17.43 22.13
N PHE A 89 0.59 -17.97 21.34
CA PHE A 89 0.73 -19.29 20.71
C PHE A 89 1.76 -19.27 19.57
N VAL A 90 1.87 -18.15 18.83
CA VAL A 90 2.89 -17.97 17.80
C VAL A 90 4.28 -17.88 18.42
N ASP A 91 4.42 -17.13 19.52
CA ASP A 91 5.67 -16.98 20.26
C ASP A 91 6.15 -18.34 20.82
N GLU A 92 5.21 -19.15 21.34
CA GLU A 92 5.47 -20.50 21.87
C GLU A 92 5.50 -21.60 20.80
N ARG A 93 5.26 -21.27 19.53
CA ARG A 93 5.19 -22.21 18.39
C ARG A 93 4.16 -23.34 18.57
N GLN A 94 3.07 -23.09 19.27
CA GLN A 94 2.02 -24.07 19.57
C GLN A 94 0.79 -23.90 18.68
N SER A 95 0.35 -24.93 17.98
CA SER A 95 -0.84 -24.83 17.13
C SER A 95 -2.11 -24.50 17.93
N LYS A 96 -2.94 -23.59 17.41
CA LYS A 96 -4.22 -23.22 18.02
C LYS A 96 -5.29 -22.96 16.97
N THR A 97 -6.50 -23.40 17.25
CA THR A 97 -7.70 -23.09 16.46
C THR A 97 -8.51 -21.99 17.14
N PHE A 98 -8.92 -21.00 16.35
CA PHE A 98 -9.76 -19.89 16.80
C PHE A 98 -11.04 -19.82 15.98
N TRP A 99 -12.12 -19.35 16.59
CA TRP A 99 -13.42 -19.16 15.96
C TRP A 99 -13.84 -17.70 16.11
N PHE A 100 -14.17 -17.06 14.99
CA PHE A 100 -14.62 -15.67 14.95
C PHE A 100 -15.82 -15.54 14.01
N ASP A 101 -16.76 -14.67 14.38
CA ASP A 101 -17.82 -14.25 13.46
C ASP A 101 -17.28 -13.19 12.50
N ILE A 102 -17.48 -13.41 11.20
CA ILE A 102 -16.96 -12.53 10.13
C ILE A 102 -18.14 -11.86 9.42
N ARG A 103 -18.09 -10.54 9.33
CA ARG A 103 -19.03 -9.71 8.58
C ARG A 103 -18.35 -9.17 7.31
N ASN A 104 -19.14 -8.66 6.36
CA ASN A 104 -18.62 -8.06 5.13
C ASN A 104 -17.74 -6.81 5.38
N THR A 105 -17.88 -6.18 6.55
CA THR A 105 -17.05 -5.05 6.97
C THR A 105 -15.65 -5.48 7.44
N ASP A 106 -15.48 -6.76 7.81
CA ASP A 106 -14.20 -7.28 8.28
C ASP A 106 -13.31 -7.60 7.09
N ARG A 107 -12.50 -6.61 6.69
CA ARG A 107 -11.58 -6.72 5.55
C ARG A 107 -10.21 -7.25 5.99
N SER A 108 -9.53 -7.94 5.06
CA SER A 108 -8.16 -8.43 5.23
C SER A 108 -7.98 -9.35 6.45
N VAL A 109 -9.00 -10.16 6.80
CA VAL A 109 -8.94 -11.06 7.96
C VAL A 109 -7.77 -12.04 7.81
N GLY A 110 -6.91 -12.09 8.83
CA GLY A 110 -5.73 -12.96 8.87
C GLY A 110 -4.45 -12.35 8.29
N ALA A 111 -4.50 -11.16 7.66
CA ALA A 111 -3.30 -10.49 7.17
C ALA A 111 -2.31 -10.16 8.29
N SER A 112 -2.81 -9.73 9.46
CA SER A 112 -1.99 -9.42 10.63
C SER A 112 -1.27 -10.64 11.21
N LEU A 113 -1.83 -11.85 11.08
CA LEU A 113 -1.14 -13.07 11.51
C LEU A 113 0.05 -13.41 10.65
N GLN A 114 -0.06 -13.20 9.34
CA GLN A 114 1.04 -13.48 8.42
C GLN A 114 2.25 -12.59 8.75
N ALA A 115 2.01 -11.38 9.25
CA ALA A 115 3.05 -10.42 9.61
C ALA A 115 3.86 -10.84 10.85
N ILE A 116 3.26 -11.54 11.83
CA ILE A 116 3.96 -11.96 13.06
C ILE A 116 4.55 -13.36 13.01
N SER A 117 4.25 -14.14 11.96
CA SER A 117 4.80 -15.48 11.84
C SER A 117 6.33 -15.43 11.59
N PRO A 118 7.15 -16.09 12.42
CA PRO A 118 8.61 -16.04 12.31
C PRO A 118 9.16 -16.69 11.03
N ARG A 119 8.33 -17.43 10.28
CA ARG A 119 8.67 -17.95 8.95
C ARG A 119 7.54 -17.61 7.99
N ARG A 120 7.81 -16.80 6.96
CA ARG A 120 6.90 -16.52 5.82
C ARG A 120 6.32 -17.78 5.17
N THR A 121 6.92 -18.95 5.37
CA THR A 121 6.54 -20.25 4.82
C THR A 121 5.87 -21.22 5.81
N ALA A 122 5.76 -20.89 7.11
CA ALA A 122 5.22 -21.78 8.14
C ALA A 122 3.68 -21.76 8.29
N ILE A 123 2.96 -21.08 7.40
CA ILE A 123 1.49 -21.18 7.33
C ILE A 123 1.00 -22.52 6.76
N ARG A 124 1.90 -23.40 6.30
CA ARG A 124 1.53 -24.71 5.73
C ARG A 124 0.92 -25.68 6.76
N GLY A 125 1.19 -25.48 8.06
CA GLY A 125 0.61 -26.29 9.16
C GLY A 125 -0.27 -25.51 10.14
N TRP A 126 -0.40 -24.19 9.93
CA TRP A 126 -1.19 -23.30 10.78
C TRP A 126 -2.36 -22.75 9.97
N GLN A 127 -3.45 -23.50 9.99
CA GLN A 127 -4.71 -23.05 9.40
C GLN A 127 -5.67 -22.65 10.53
N PRO A 128 -5.93 -21.36 10.75
CA PRO A 128 -7.11 -20.99 11.52
C PRO A 128 -8.33 -21.51 10.75
N ILE A 129 -9.08 -22.42 11.36
CA ILE A 129 -10.35 -22.88 10.80
C ILE A 129 -11.35 -21.74 11.02
N LEU A 130 -11.48 -20.88 10.01
CA LEU A 130 -12.40 -19.76 10.02
C LEU A 130 -13.79 -20.26 9.58
N SER A 131 -14.71 -20.51 10.52
CA SER A 131 -16.11 -20.71 10.14
C SER A 131 -16.78 -19.36 9.89
N LYS A 132 -17.30 -19.14 8.69
CA LYS A 132 -18.28 -18.09 8.44
C LYS A 132 -19.63 -18.53 9.02
N ARG A 133 -20.11 -17.88 10.09
CA ARG A 133 -21.56 -17.84 10.38
C ARG A 133 -22.13 -16.55 9.81
N THR A 134 -22.72 -16.66 8.63
CA THR A 134 -23.39 -15.53 7.96
C THR A 134 -24.73 -15.27 8.65
N SER A 135 -24.78 -14.32 9.59
CA SER A 135 -26.06 -13.87 10.18
C SER A 135 -26.66 -12.69 9.39
N THR A 136 -26.78 -12.79 8.06
CA THR A 136 -27.68 -11.99 7.20
C THR A 136 -27.46 -12.37 5.74
N ALA A 137 -28.48 -12.96 5.10
CA ALA A 137 -28.60 -13.13 3.65
C ALA A 137 -29.40 -11.93 3.08
N PRO A 138 -29.22 -11.48 1.81
CA PRO A 138 -29.26 -12.33 0.61
C PRO A 138 -28.12 -12.16 -0.41
N GLN A 139 -27.87 -13.27 -1.12
CA GLN A 139 -27.31 -13.45 -2.47
C GLN A 139 -26.07 -12.65 -2.93
N ALA A 140 -24.91 -13.29 -2.84
CA ALA A 140 -23.94 -13.34 -3.94
C ALA A 140 -23.18 -14.68 -3.90
N ARG A 141 -23.35 -15.50 -4.93
CA ARG A 141 -22.56 -16.72 -5.17
C ARG A 141 -21.12 -16.31 -5.49
N ALA A 142 -20.17 -16.79 -4.71
CA ALA A 142 -18.81 -17.04 -5.21
C ALA A 142 -18.62 -18.55 -5.24
N SER A 143 -18.71 -19.12 -6.43
CA SER A 143 -18.39 -20.50 -6.72
C SER A 143 -16.88 -20.73 -6.57
N ALA A 144 -16.49 -21.55 -5.61
CA ALA A 144 -15.37 -22.45 -5.75
C ALA A 144 -15.81 -23.79 -5.15
N CYS A 145 -16.10 -24.72 -6.05
CA CYS A 145 -16.36 -26.11 -5.79
C CYS A 145 -15.23 -26.72 -4.94
N GLY A 146 -15.55 -27.55 -3.93
CA GLY A 146 -14.54 -28.34 -3.23
C GLY A 146 -14.77 -28.54 -1.74
N THR A 147 -15.71 -29.43 -1.42
CA THR A 147 -15.64 -30.48 -0.38
C THR A 147 -14.69 -30.30 0.81
N ARG A 148 -15.27 -30.33 2.01
CA ARG A 148 -14.73 -30.87 3.29
C ARG A 148 -13.24 -31.29 3.23
N ALA A 149 -12.37 -30.42 3.69
CA ALA A 149 -10.93 -30.70 3.77
C ALA A 149 -10.54 -31.03 5.22
N ALA A 150 -10.56 -32.32 5.57
CA ALA A 150 -9.75 -32.84 6.66
C ALA A 150 -8.33 -33.06 6.11
N TRP A 151 -7.31 -32.59 6.82
CA TRP A 151 -5.92 -32.94 6.51
C TRP A 151 -5.25 -33.46 7.77
N ASN A 152 -4.86 -34.74 7.72
CA ASN A 152 -3.85 -35.31 8.59
C ASN A 152 -2.47 -34.88 8.09
N CYS A 153 -1.52 -34.71 9.02
CA CYS A 153 -0.10 -34.77 8.73
C CYS A 153 0.60 -35.58 9.83
N THR A 154 1.08 -36.77 9.45
CA THR A 154 2.43 -37.22 9.82
C THR A 154 3.47 -36.25 9.29
#